data_AF-V2Y5E8-F1
#
_entry.id   AF-V2Y5E8-F1
#
_cell.length_a   1.000
_cell.length_b   1.000
_cell.length_c   1.000
_cell.angle_alpha   90.00
_cell.angle_beta   90.00
_cell.angle_gamma   90.00
#
_symmetry.space_group_name_H-M   'P 1'
#
loop_
_entity.id
_entity.type
_entity.pdbx_description
1 polymer ?
#
loop_
_entity_poly.entity_id
_entity_poly.type
_entity_poly.pdbx_seq_one_letter_code
_entity_poly.pdbx_strand_id
1 'polypeptide(L)'
;MGDVRYADGRQMNRFIPFDPAVINDGGRILLYYGWALTQKEPKSPMSKKKYQEMMQNMFHKSQEELFNEPQSVMGANVVELEDDMLTVKGEPVRMLPGENMAEGTEFEGHAFFEASSIRKIGELYYFIYSSSLNHELCYATSRYPDRDFHYGGVIVSNGDIGINGRKESERLAATGNNHGSIEKVNGEWYIFYHRQTHLNSFNRQGCAEKITISKDGEIAQVEMTSCGLNSGPLAGEGEYPAAIACILTDGHMPHLGNTIRQYRHPMITHSDNERYIANIRKNTLIGYKYFNMYGKTEVTVFTRGRGRGILYILTDDKQIVGEIQINPAKEWEGYSTLIDLKGTHALYFEYEGRDTIEMLKIKFNPQKLSSQT
;
A
#
# COMPACT_ATOMS: atom_id res chain seq x y z
N MET A 1 17.39 19.29 -11.74
CA MET A 1 16.78 19.36 -10.40
C MET A 1 17.61 20.34 -9.58
N GLY A 2 16.97 21.23 -8.82
CA GLY A 2 17.63 22.23 -7.98
C GLY A 2 17.07 22.18 -6.56
N ASP A 3 17.86 22.68 -5.60
CA ASP A 3 17.43 22.79 -4.21
C ASP A 3 16.54 24.01 -4.00
N VAL A 4 15.49 23.86 -3.19
CA VAL A 4 14.60 24.94 -2.76
C VAL A 4 15.31 25.84 -1.75
N ARG A 5 15.16 27.15 -1.88
CA ARG A 5 15.97 28.17 -1.19
C ARG A 5 15.13 29.33 -0.70
N TYR A 6 15.65 30.07 0.27
CA TYR A 6 15.18 31.41 0.60
C TYR A 6 15.68 32.43 -0.43
N ALA A 7 15.06 33.61 -0.48
CA ALA A 7 15.45 34.71 -1.36
C ALA A 7 16.91 35.19 -1.15
N ASP A 8 17.49 34.95 0.03
CA ASP A 8 18.89 35.24 0.34
C ASP A 8 19.87 34.16 -0.14
N GLY A 9 19.38 33.10 -0.80
CA GLY A 9 20.16 31.99 -1.34
C GLY A 9 20.44 30.85 -0.37
N ARG A 10 20.06 30.95 0.92
CA ARG A 10 20.17 29.83 1.87
C ARG A 10 19.23 28.69 1.47
N GLN A 11 19.68 27.45 1.59
CA GLN A 11 18.84 26.28 1.34
C GLN A 11 17.70 26.18 2.38
N MET A 12 16.49 25.85 1.92
CA MET A 12 15.37 25.58 2.81
C MET A 12 15.56 24.21 3.46
N ASN A 13 15.97 24.21 4.72
CA ASN A 13 16.21 22.98 5.50
C ASN A 13 15.37 22.92 6.78
N ARG A 14 14.42 23.84 6.99
CA ARG A 14 13.53 23.81 8.17
C ARG A 14 12.60 22.60 8.13
N PHE A 15 12.34 21.98 9.29
CA PHE A 15 11.72 20.66 9.42
C PHE A 15 12.56 19.56 8.74
N ILE A 16 11.96 18.45 8.29
CA ILE A 16 12.66 17.35 7.61
C ILE A 16 12.25 17.30 6.13
N PRO A 17 13.08 17.79 5.18
CA PRO A 17 12.82 17.74 3.74
C PRO A 17 12.83 16.31 3.21
N PHE A 18 11.65 15.71 3.06
CA PHE A 18 11.46 14.34 2.61
C PHE A 18 10.10 14.17 1.92
N ASP A 19 10.02 13.25 0.97
CA ASP A 19 8.81 12.88 0.22
C ASP A 19 7.95 14.07 -0.22
N PRO A 20 8.40 14.88 -1.20
CA PRO A 20 7.72 16.10 -1.60
C PRO A 20 6.47 15.82 -2.46
N ALA A 21 5.45 16.66 -2.30
CA ALA A 21 4.38 16.85 -3.26
C ALA A 21 4.19 18.33 -3.60
N VAL A 22 3.81 18.61 -4.84
CA VAL A 22 3.61 19.98 -5.32
C VAL A 22 2.23 20.08 -5.96
N ILE A 23 1.53 21.19 -5.70
CA ILE A 23 0.30 21.57 -6.40
C ILE A 23 0.42 23.00 -6.93
N ASN A 24 -0.12 23.22 -8.13
CA ASN A 24 -0.40 24.55 -8.63
C ASN A 24 -1.91 24.79 -8.56
N ASP A 25 -2.32 25.73 -7.72
CA ASP A 25 -3.72 26.13 -7.54
C ASP A 25 -3.90 27.58 -7.96
N GLY A 26 -4.30 27.79 -9.21
CA GLY A 26 -4.55 29.13 -9.75
C GLY A 26 -3.30 30.03 -9.76
N GLY A 27 -2.11 29.47 -9.97
CA GLY A 27 -0.84 30.20 -9.95
C GLY A 27 -0.14 30.22 -8.58
N ARG A 28 -0.79 29.76 -7.51
CA ARG A 28 -0.13 29.52 -6.23
C ARG A 28 0.52 28.14 -6.25
N ILE A 29 1.83 28.10 -6.10
CA ILE A 29 2.62 26.86 -6.11
C ILE A 29 2.92 26.50 -4.67
N LEU A 30 2.41 25.38 -4.18
CA LEU A 30 2.64 24.93 -2.81
C LEU A 30 3.43 23.61 -2.81
N LEU A 31 4.50 23.59 -2.03
CA LEU A 31 5.33 22.41 -1.75
C LEU A 31 4.99 21.85 -0.38
N TYR A 32 4.53 20.60 -0.36
CA TYR A 32 4.26 19.81 0.82
C TYR A 32 5.37 18.81 1.03
N TYR A 33 5.83 18.66 2.27
CA TYR A 33 6.94 17.76 2.59
C TYR A 33 6.96 17.43 4.08
N GLY A 34 7.68 16.37 4.43
CA GLY A 34 7.91 16.05 5.83
C GLY A 34 8.31 14.62 6.05
N TRP A 35 8.85 14.37 7.24
CA TRP A 35 9.07 13.03 7.76
C TRP A 35 8.89 13.04 9.28
N ALA A 36 8.52 11.90 9.84
CA ALA A 36 8.49 11.66 11.26
C ALA A 36 8.98 10.25 11.59
N LEU A 37 9.29 9.99 12.85
CA LEU A 37 9.52 8.63 13.34
C LEU A 37 8.19 8.01 13.81
N THR A 38 8.05 6.70 13.63
CA THR A 38 6.87 5.95 14.10
C THR A 38 6.91 5.65 15.60
N GLN A 39 8.05 5.87 16.26
CA GLN A 39 8.22 5.60 17.69
C GLN A 39 8.14 6.90 18.49
N LYS A 40 7.38 6.87 19.59
CA LYS A 40 7.34 7.96 20.56
C LYS A 40 8.71 8.17 21.23
N GLU A 41 9.01 9.41 21.57
CA GLU A 41 10.19 9.75 22.35
C GLU A 41 10.16 9.00 23.71
N PRO A 42 11.23 8.30 24.07
CA PRO A 42 11.27 7.54 25.31
C PRO A 42 11.33 8.45 26.54
N LYS A 43 10.64 8.05 27.62
CA LYS A 43 10.54 8.85 28.86
C LYS A 43 11.79 8.82 29.75
N SER A 44 12.56 7.73 29.70
CA SER A 44 13.77 7.56 30.52
C SER A 44 14.90 8.51 30.06
N PRO A 45 15.60 9.22 30.96
CA PRO A 45 16.67 10.15 30.57
C PRO A 45 17.77 9.53 29.70
N MET A 46 18.20 8.30 30.01
CA MET A 46 19.24 7.61 29.25
C MET A 46 18.76 7.25 27.84
N SER A 47 17.52 6.74 27.72
CA SER A 47 16.93 6.40 26.43
C SER A 47 16.63 7.63 25.59
N LYS A 48 16.19 8.72 26.23
CA LYS A 48 15.97 10.03 25.61
C LYS A 48 17.27 10.55 25.00
N LYS A 49 18.38 10.55 25.75
CA LYS A 49 19.68 10.96 25.22
C LYS A 49 20.09 10.17 23.96
N LYS A 50 19.96 8.84 24.00
CA LYS A 50 20.26 7.97 22.84
C LYS A 50 19.35 8.26 21.65
N TYR A 51 18.07 8.50 21.90
CA TYR A 51 17.10 8.87 20.88
C TYR A 51 17.46 10.21 20.23
N GLN A 52 17.87 11.20 21.02
CA GLN A 52 18.32 12.51 20.52
C GLN A 52 19.63 12.42 19.71
N GLU A 53 20.59 11.59 20.13
CA GLU A 53 21.81 11.30 19.36
C GLU A 53 21.49 10.60 18.03
N MET A 54 20.57 9.63 18.04
CA MET A 54 20.08 8.98 16.83
C MET A 54 19.42 9.98 15.87
N MET A 55 18.55 10.87 16.37
CA MET A 55 17.90 11.89 15.53
C MET A 55 18.90 12.84 14.87
N GLN A 56 19.91 13.31 15.61
CA GLN A 56 20.96 14.18 15.03
C GLN A 56 21.69 13.50 13.88
N ASN A 57 22.06 12.23 14.05
CA ASN A 57 22.73 11.45 13.01
C ASN A 57 21.83 11.16 11.82
N MET A 58 20.56 10.87 12.05
CA MET A 58 19.59 10.50 11.02
C MET A 58 19.11 11.69 10.20
N PHE A 59 18.84 12.82 10.85
CA PHE A 59 18.31 14.02 10.20
C PHE A 59 19.39 15.03 9.79
N HIS A 60 20.65 14.77 10.16
CA HIS A 60 21.78 15.66 9.93
C HIS A 60 21.53 17.09 10.46
N LYS A 61 21.00 17.17 11.69
CA LYS A 61 20.62 18.42 12.37
C LYS A 61 21.26 18.54 13.73
N SER A 62 21.56 19.77 14.13
CA SER A 62 22.06 20.10 15.47
C SER A 62 20.98 19.90 16.56
N GLN A 63 21.38 19.82 17.83
CA GLN A 63 20.41 19.80 18.94
C GLN A 63 19.51 21.03 18.95
N GLU A 64 20.07 22.20 18.63
CA GLU A 64 19.31 23.45 18.59
C GLU A 64 18.18 23.38 17.55
N GLU A 65 18.50 22.96 16.32
CA GLU A 65 17.49 22.79 15.26
C GLU A 65 16.42 21.76 15.62
N LEU A 66 16.80 20.65 16.29
CA LEU A 66 15.86 19.58 16.60
C LEU A 66 14.91 19.91 17.76
N PHE A 67 15.42 20.57 18.80
CA PHE A 67 14.73 20.69 20.09
C PHE A 67 14.25 22.09 20.42
N ASN A 68 14.68 23.12 19.68
CA ASN A 68 14.11 24.47 19.81
C ASN A 68 12.92 24.72 18.86
N GLU A 69 12.64 23.82 17.91
CA GLU A 69 11.45 23.92 17.06
C GLU A 69 10.19 23.60 17.87
N PRO A 70 9.31 24.59 18.16
CA PRO A 70 8.21 24.41 19.11
C PRO A 70 7.21 23.33 18.71
N GLN A 71 7.05 23.09 17.40
CA GLN A 71 6.11 22.10 16.85
C GLN A 71 6.77 20.75 16.56
N SER A 72 8.00 20.52 17.04
CA SER A 72 8.90 19.45 16.60
C SER A 72 9.31 19.58 15.13
N VAL A 73 10.53 19.14 14.79
CA VAL A 73 10.95 19.07 13.39
C VAL A 73 10.17 18.05 12.56
N MET A 74 9.51 17.08 13.22
CA MET A 74 8.87 15.92 12.60
C MET A 74 7.36 16.11 12.41
N GLY A 75 6.88 15.97 11.17
CA GLY A 75 5.47 16.10 10.79
C GLY A 75 5.31 16.60 9.34
N ALA A 76 4.08 16.80 8.89
CA ALA A 76 3.81 17.31 7.54
C ALA A 76 3.84 18.83 7.51
N ASN A 77 4.48 19.41 6.50
CA ASN A 77 4.68 20.84 6.37
C ASN A 77 4.34 21.29 4.96
N VAL A 78 4.06 22.58 4.81
CA VAL A 78 3.81 23.21 3.51
C VAL A 78 4.54 24.55 3.43
N VAL A 79 4.98 24.92 2.24
CA VAL A 79 5.53 26.24 1.93
C VAL A 79 5.09 26.67 0.54
N GLU A 80 4.76 27.96 0.37
CA GLU A 80 4.47 28.52 -0.94
C GLU A 80 5.79 28.86 -1.66
N LEU A 81 5.88 28.50 -2.94
CA LEU A 81 7.01 28.78 -3.81
C LEU A 81 6.71 29.96 -4.74
N GLU A 82 7.76 30.68 -5.11
CA GLU A 82 7.76 31.62 -6.22
C GLU A 82 7.56 30.90 -7.56
N ASP A 83 7.29 31.67 -8.62
CA ASP A 83 7.04 31.15 -9.97
C ASP A 83 8.24 30.35 -10.54
N ASP A 84 9.45 30.55 -10.00
CA ASP A 84 10.65 29.78 -10.36
C ASP A 84 10.65 28.34 -9.81
N MET A 85 9.69 28.01 -8.93
CA MET A 85 9.55 26.73 -8.22
C MET A 85 10.78 26.32 -7.38
N LEU A 86 11.67 27.26 -7.10
CA LEU A 86 12.93 27.01 -6.39
C LEU A 86 13.14 27.99 -5.23
N THR A 87 12.39 29.08 -5.17
CA THR A 87 12.47 30.07 -4.10
C THR A 87 11.22 30.00 -3.22
N VAL A 88 11.36 29.93 -1.90
CA VAL A 88 10.22 30.01 -0.97
C VAL A 88 9.76 31.45 -0.79
N LYS A 89 8.45 31.67 -0.74
CA LYS A 89 7.84 32.99 -0.45
C LYS A 89 7.90 33.36 1.03
N GLY A 90 8.11 32.38 1.90
CA GLY A 90 8.10 32.57 3.35
C GLY A 90 8.54 31.32 4.10
N GLU A 91 8.23 31.29 5.39
CA GLU A 91 8.56 30.15 6.25
C GLU A 91 7.56 28.99 6.04
N PRO A 92 8.03 27.74 6.05
CA PRO A 92 7.14 26.59 6.05
C PRO A 92 6.24 26.54 7.30
N VAL A 93 5.03 26.03 7.13
CA VAL A 93 4.01 25.88 8.17
C VAL A 93 3.72 24.42 8.43
N ARG A 94 3.56 24.04 9.71
CA ARG A 94 3.15 22.71 10.15
C ARG A 94 1.67 22.48 9.87
N MET A 95 1.36 21.43 9.12
CA MET A 95 -0.02 21.00 8.84
C MET A 95 -0.49 19.88 9.76
N LEU A 96 0.32 18.82 9.89
CA LEU A 96 -0.07 17.59 10.59
C LEU A 96 1.00 17.16 11.60
N PRO A 97 0.61 16.73 12.81
CA PRO A 97 1.56 16.28 13.81
C PRO A 97 2.18 14.92 13.43
N GLY A 98 3.46 14.75 13.76
CA GLY A 98 4.05 13.42 13.88
C GLY A 98 3.66 12.76 15.21
N GLU A 99 4.04 11.49 15.38
CA GLU A 99 3.62 10.62 16.50
C GLU A 99 3.78 11.25 17.90
N ASN A 100 4.84 12.03 18.13
CA ASN A 100 5.10 12.69 19.42
C ASN A 100 4.09 13.80 19.79
N MET A 101 3.40 14.35 18.80
CA MET A 101 2.49 15.50 18.96
C MET A 101 1.03 15.16 18.65
N ALA A 102 0.73 13.88 18.37
CA ALA A 102 -0.59 13.46 17.93
C ALA A 102 -1.54 13.07 19.09
N GLU A 103 -1.02 12.83 20.30
CA GLU A 103 -1.83 12.46 21.47
C GLU A 103 -2.86 13.56 21.80
N GLY A 104 -4.13 13.17 21.94
CA GLY A 104 -5.26 14.08 22.16
C GLY A 104 -5.74 14.83 20.92
N THR A 105 -5.19 14.54 19.73
CA THR A 105 -5.64 15.12 18.45
C THR A 105 -6.46 14.10 17.65
N GLU A 106 -7.11 14.55 16.58
CA GLU A 106 -7.81 13.67 15.63
C GLU A 106 -6.86 12.70 14.89
N PHE A 107 -5.54 12.93 14.96
CA PHE A 107 -4.51 12.11 14.33
C PHE A 107 -3.92 11.06 15.28
N GLU A 108 -4.39 10.94 16.53
CA GLU A 108 -3.89 9.93 17.46
C GLU A 108 -4.09 8.51 16.88
N GLY A 109 -3.03 7.70 16.86
CA GLY A 109 -3.02 6.37 16.24
C GLY A 109 -2.82 6.37 14.72
N HIS A 110 -2.94 7.53 14.05
CA HIS A 110 -2.76 7.70 12.62
C HIS A 110 -1.93 8.95 12.28
N ALA A 111 -0.93 9.26 13.12
CA ALA A 111 -0.12 10.45 12.99
C ALA A 111 0.67 10.46 11.68
N PHE A 112 1.10 11.63 11.20
CA PHE A 112 1.88 11.70 9.97
C PHE A 112 3.23 10.97 10.12
N PHE A 113 3.58 10.14 9.14
CA PHE A 113 4.90 9.52 9.02
C PHE A 113 5.65 10.06 7.80
N GLU A 114 5.14 9.86 6.59
CA GLU A 114 5.79 10.24 5.32
C GLU A 114 4.80 10.34 4.15
N ALA A 115 5.32 10.37 2.90
CA ALA A 115 4.53 10.29 1.67
C ALA A 115 3.51 11.42 1.50
N SER A 116 3.96 12.68 1.68
CA SER A 116 3.10 13.84 1.49
C SER A 116 2.49 13.82 0.09
N SER A 117 1.17 13.95 -0.01
CA SER A 117 0.48 14.08 -1.29
C SER A 117 -0.77 14.93 -1.16
N ILE A 118 -1.02 15.81 -2.12
CA ILE A 118 -2.12 16.78 -2.04
C ILE A 118 -2.96 16.73 -3.31
N ARG A 119 -4.28 16.86 -3.17
CA ARG A 119 -5.22 17.12 -4.27
C ARG A 119 -6.19 18.21 -3.87
N LYS A 120 -6.65 19.00 -4.85
CA LYS A 120 -7.78 19.92 -4.67
C LYS A 120 -8.96 19.39 -5.44
N ILE A 121 -10.07 19.16 -4.74
CA ILE A 121 -11.30 18.60 -5.30
C ILE A 121 -12.45 19.50 -4.87
N GLY A 122 -12.95 20.31 -5.81
CA GLY A 122 -13.87 21.39 -5.49
C GLY A 122 -13.24 22.39 -4.52
N GLU A 123 -13.90 22.61 -3.39
CA GLU A 123 -13.49 23.57 -2.35
C GLU A 123 -12.59 22.95 -1.27
N LEU A 124 -12.25 21.67 -1.38
CA LEU A 124 -11.47 20.94 -0.37
C LEU A 124 -10.11 20.53 -0.91
N TYR A 125 -9.10 20.69 -0.06
CA TYR A 125 -7.80 20.06 -0.19
C TYR A 125 -7.82 18.72 0.53
N TYR A 126 -7.35 17.68 -0.16
CA TYR A 126 -7.20 16.32 0.34
C TYR A 126 -5.71 16.05 0.46
N PHE A 127 -5.22 15.99 1.69
CA PHE A 127 -3.85 15.60 1.97
C PHE A 127 -3.78 14.12 2.30
N ILE A 128 -3.18 13.33 1.42
CA ILE A 128 -2.96 11.89 1.54
C ILE A 128 -1.56 11.69 2.10
N TYR A 129 -1.41 10.77 3.04
CA TYR A 129 -0.13 10.50 3.69
C TYR A 129 -0.04 9.06 4.20
N SER A 130 1.19 8.57 4.39
CA SER A 130 1.43 7.36 5.16
C SER A 130 1.44 7.69 6.64
N SER A 131 0.65 6.95 7.43
CA SER A 131 0.59 7.16 8.87
C SER A 131 1.76 6.51 9.63
N SER A 132 1.87 6.77 10.93
CA SER A 132 2.82 6.14 11.85
C SER A 132 2.64 4.63 11.98
N LEU A 133 1.50 4.07 11.57
CA LEU A 133 1.30 2.62 11.44
C LEU A 133 2.04 2.02 10.23
N ASN A 134 2.57 2.86 9.35
CA ASN A 134 3.46 2.54 8.22
C ASN A 134 2.80 1.76 7.07
N HIS A 135 1.76 0.95 7.34
CA HIS A 135 1.16 0.02 6.38
C HIS A 135 -0.02 0.57 5.58
N GLU A 136 -0.38 1.83 5.76
CA GLU A 136 -1.64 2.39 5.28
C GLU A 136 -1.46 3.80 4.71
N LEU A 137 -2.39 4.19 3.84
CA LEU A 137 -2.56 5.57 3.42
C LEU A 137 -3.83 6.14 4.05
N CYS A 138 -3.64 7.22 4.79
CA CYS A 138 -4.70 8.02 5.38
C CYS A 138 -4.95 9.28 4.54
N TYR A 139 -6.02 9.99 4.85
CA TYR A 139 -6.21 11.35 4.35
C TYR A 139 -6.70 12.31 5.43
N ALA A 140 -6.43 13.59 5.20
CA ALA A 140 -6.99 14.70 5.94
C ALA A 140 -7.55 15.73 4.95
N THR A 141 -8.58 16.47 5.35
CA THR A 141 -9.19 17.50 4.49
C THR A 141 -9.19 18.88 5.13
N SER A 142 -9.08 19.92 4.30
CA SER A 142 -9.20 21.32 4.71
C SER A 142 -9.77 22.18 3.57
N ARG A 143 -10.36 23.33 3.91
CA ARG A 143 -10.69 24.39 2.94
C ARG A 143 -9.48 25.30 2.65
N TYR A 144 -8.43 25.18 3.44
CA TYR A 144 -7.20 25.94 3.29
C TYR A 144 -6.06 25.01 2.89
N PRO A 145 -5.13 25.45 2.02
CA PRO A 145 -4.02 24.60 1.60
C PRO A 145 -2.97 24.37 2.70
N ASP A 146 -3.02 25.11 3.81
CA ASP A 146 -1.91 25.22 4.75
C ASP A 146 -2.25 25.13 6.24
N ARG A 147 -3.52 24.88 6.59
CA ARG A 147 -4.01 24.83 7.98
C ARG A 147 -5.34 24.11 8.08
N ASP A 148 -5.81 23.88 9.31
CA ASP A 148 -7.13 23.35 9.65
C ASP A 148 -7.46 22.03 8.93
N PHE A 149 -6.47 21.13 8.82
CA PHE A 149 -6.67 19.79 8.31
C PHE A 149 -7.34 18.92 9.37
N HIS A 150 -8.42 18.25 8.98
CA HIS A 150 -9.17 17.31 9.80
C HIS A 150 -8.96 15.88 9.29
N TYR A 151 -8.73 14.94 10.21
CA TYR A 151 -8.51 13.53 9.84
C TYR A 151 -9.76 12.94 9.20
N GLY A 152 -9.60 12.31 8.03
CA GLY A 152 -10.69 11.74 7.25
C GLY A 152 -10.80 10.21 7.32
N GLY A 153 -9.76 9.53 7.81
CA GLY A 153 -9.72 8.07 7.89
C GLY A 153 -8.64 7.41 7.03
N VAL A 154 -8.62 6.08 7.07
CA VAL A 154 -7.76 5.22 6.25
C VAL A 154 -8.44 5.00 4.89
N ILE A 155 -7.72 5.25 3.79
CA ILE A 155 -8.20 4.94 2.43
C ILE A 155 -7.87 3.49 2.07
N VAL A 156 -6.63 3.05 2.31
CA VAL A 156 -6.18 1.69 1.98
C VAL A 156 -5.11 1.24 2.96
N SER A 157 -5.14 -0.03 3.36
CA SER A 157 -4.11 -0.65 4.19
C SER A 157 -3.58 -1.90 3.51
N ASN A 158 -2.26 -2.06 3.47
CA ASN A 158 -1.65 -3.35 3.15
C ASN A 158 -2.21 -4.42 4.10
N GLY A 159 -2.56 -5.59 3.55
CA GLY A 159 -3.12 -6.70 4.30
C GLY A 159 -4.55 -6.51 4.80
N ASP A 160 -5.29 -5.51 4.26
CA ASP A 160 -6.69 -5.21 4.58
C ASP A 160 -6.96 -4.96 6.08
N ILE A 161 -5.98 -4.47 6.84
CA ILE A 161 -6.18 -4.12 8.26
C ILE A 161 -7.27 -3.05 8.35
N GLY A 162 -8.25 -3.21 9.25
CA GLY A 162 -9.41 -2.32 9.39
C GLY A 162 -10.65 -2.76 8.61
N ILE A 163 -10.49 -3.34 7.43
CA ILE A 163 -11.64 -3.83 6.62
C ILE A 163 -12.41 -4.90 7.39
N ASN A 164 -13.70 -4.68 7.62
CA ASN A 164 -14.57 -5.56 8.42
C ASN A 164 -14.00 -5.85 9.83
N GLY A 165 -13.29 -4.89 10.44
CA GLY A 165 -12.73 -5.02 11.79
C GLY A 165 -11.48 -5.92 11.89
N ARG A 166 -10.85 -6.26 10.77
CA ARG A 166 -9.63 -7.09 10.75
C ARG A 166 -8.50 -6.46 11.54
N LYS A 167 -7.94 -7.23 12.46
CA LYS A 167 -6.83 -6.80 13.33
C LYS A 167 -5.50 -6.94 12.60
N GLU A 168 -4.48 -6.22 13.07
CA GLU A 168 -3.13 -6.34 12.55
C GLU A 168 -2.59 -7.78 12.57
N SER A 169 -2.91 -8.55 13.61
CA SER A 169 -2.50 -9.97 13.74
C SER A 169 -3.14 -10.89 12.68
N GLU A 170 -4.16 -10.41 11.99
CA GLU A 170 -4.95 -11.16 10.99
C GLU A 170 -4.68 -10.66 9.56
N ARG A 171 -3.62 -9.87 9.38
CA ARG A 171 -3.26 -9.27 8.09
C ARG A 171 -3.17 -10.32 6.98
N LEU A 172 -3.72 -9.96 5.82
CA LEU A 172 -3.82 -10.84 4.65
C LEU A 172 -2.61 -10.77 3.71
N ALA A 173 -1.62 -9.96 4.04
CA ALA A 173 -0.37 -9.82 3.30
C ALA A 173 0.75 -9.36 4.24
N ALA A 174 2.00 -9.45 3.79
CA ALA A 174 3.08 -8.72 4.44
C ALA A 174 2.78 -7.21 4.41
N THR A 175 3.02 -6.54 5.54
CA THR A 175 2.85 -5.09 5.67
C THR A 175 4.21 -4.41 5.80
N GLY A 176 4.26 -3.10 5.57
CA GLY A 176 5.47 -2.27 5.62
C GLY A 176 5.13 -0.92 5.03
N ASN A 177 6.13 -0.08 4.72
CA ASN A 177 5.90 1.29 4.30
C ASN A 177 4.87 1.39 3.16
N ASN A 178 4.10 2.48 3.14
CA ASN A 178 3.16 2.76 2.08
C ASN A 178 3.41 4.16 1.52
N HIS A 179 3.15 4.36 0.24
CA HIS A 179 3.31 5.66 -0.41
C HIS A 179 2.33 5.72 -1.58
N GLY A 180 1.65 6.84 -1.75
CA GLY A 180 0.73 6.99 -2.87
C GLY A 180 -0.10 8.25 -2.81
N SER A 181 -1.16 8.27 -3.61
CA SER A 181 -2.05 9.41 -3.75
C SER A 181 -3.35 9.01 -4.43
N ILE A 182 -4.34 9.90 -4.44
CA ILE A 182 -5.55 9.73 -5.23
C ILE A 182 -5.43 10.48 -6.56
N GLU A 183 -6.01 9.94 -7.63
CA GLU A 183 -6.09 10.62 -8.92
C GLU A 183 -7.36 10.27 -9.68
N LYS A 184 -7.88 11.22 -10.46
CA LYS A 184 -9.03 11.00 -11.34
C LYS A 184 -8.55 10.56 -12.71
N VAL A 185 -8.76 9.30 -13.04
CA VAL A 185 -8.37 8.70 -14.32
C VAL A 185 -9.63 8.30 -15.08
N ASN A 186 -9.78 8.79 -16.31
CA ASN A 186 -10.92 8.48 -17.19
C ASN A 186 -12.30 8.69 -16.53
N GLY A 187 -12.44 9.73 -15.71
CA GLY A 187 -13.70 10.08 -15.05
C GLY A 187 -13.91 9.43 -13.69
N GLU A 188 -13.08 8.47 -13.30
CA GLU A 188 -13.19 7.68 -12.08
C GLU A 188 -12.04 7.98 -11.12
N TRP A 189 -12.30 7.93 -9.82
CA TRP A 189 -11.27 8.18 -8.79
C TRP A 189 -10.61 6.88 -8.35
N TYR A 190 -9.30 6.93 -8.20
CA TYR A 190 -8.50 5.80 -7.73
C TYR A 190 -7.55 6.24 -6.62
N ILE A 191 -7.33 5.37 -5.64
CA ILE A 191 -6.16 5.43 -4.76
C ILE A 191 -5.03 4.64 -5.42
N PHE A 192 -3.88 5.26 -5.58
CA PHE A 192 -2.63 4.62 -5.96
C PHE A 192 -1.81 4.41 -4.71
N TYR A 193 -1.19 3.24 -4.56
CA TYR A 193 -0.41 2.86 -3.39
C TYR A 193 0.63 1.82 -3.79
N HIS A 194 1.46 1.37 -2.86
CA HIS A 194 2.30 0.20 -3.10
C HIS A 194 2.10 -0.89 -2.04
N ARG A 195 2.53 -2.10 -2.38
CA ARG A 195 2.64 -3.22 -1.45
C ARG A 195 4.00 -3.88 -1.52
N GLN A 196 4.35 -4.61 -0.48
CA GLN A 196 5.66 -5.22 -0.32
C GLN A 196 5.83 -6.46 -1.20
N THR A 197 7.02 -6.59 -1.80
CA THR A 197 7.48 -7.77 -2.53
C THR A 197 8.82 -8.21 -1.94
N HIS A 198 9.27 -9.44 -2.19
CA HIS A 198 10.55 -9.97 -1.68
C HIS A 198 10.70 -9.94 -0.14
N LEU A 199 9.59 -9.77 0.59
CA LEU A 199 9.53 -9.66 2.06
C LEU A 199 10.54 -8.66 2.65
N ASN A 200 10.68 -7.50 2.01
CA ASN A 200 11.45 -6.39 2.54
C ASN A 200 10.80 -5.05 2.14
N SER A 201 11.16 -3.98 2.85
CA SER A 201 10.59 -2.64 2.67
C SER A 201 11.17 -1.84 1.48
N PHE A 202 12.01 -2.46 0.66
CA PHE A 202 12.76 -1.80 -0.43
C PHE A 202 12.29 -2.23 -1.82
N ASN A 203 11.58 -3.36 -1.93
CA ASN A 203 11.06 -3.89 -3.19
C ASN A 203 9.53 -3.86 -3.16
N ARG A 204 8.93 -3.11 -4.08
CA ARG A 204 7.50 -2.76 -3.99
C ARG A 204 6.82 -2.88 -5.34
N GLN A 205 5.52 -3.15 -5.30
CA GLN A 205 4.66 -3.20 -6.48
C GLN A 205 3.61 -2.09 -6.37
N GLY A 206 3.54 -1.24 -7.39
CA GLY A 206 2.48 -0.24 -7.52
C GLY A 206 1.12 -0.90 -7.73
N CYS A 207 0.11 -0.41 -7.03
CA CYS A 207 -1.27 -0.90 -7.02
C CYS A 207 -2.22 0.28 -7.15
N ALA A 208 -3.46 0.00 -7.55
CA ALA A 208 -4.53 0.99 -7.55
C ALA A 208 -5.87 0.35 -7.20
N GLU A 209 -6.71 1.04 -6.46
CA GLU A 209 -8.10 0.63 -6.21
C GLU A 209 -9.05 1.78 -6.55
N LYS A 210 -10.22 1.46 -7.09
CA LYS A 210 -11.28 2.45 -7.29
C LYS A 210 -11.77 2.94 -5.93
N ILE A 211 -11.93 4.25 -5.79
CA ILE A 211 -12.52 4.87 -4.60
C ILE A 211 -13.74 5.71 -4.98
N THR A 212 -14.61 5.94 -4.02
CA THR A 212 -15.70 6.91 -4.14
C THR A 212 -15.48 8.01 -3.12
N ILE A 213 -15.59 9.26 -3.59
CA ILE A 213 -15.62 10.43 -2.72
C ILE A 213 -17.09 10.78 -2.51
N SER A 214 -17.55 10.74 -1.27
CA SER A 214 -18.93 11.04 -0.91
C SER A 214 -19.28 12.51 -1.18
N LYS A 215 -20.57 12.86 -1.12
CA LYS A 215 -20.99 14.26 -1.25
C LYS A 215 -20.41 15.17 -0.17
N ASP A 216 -20.16 14.61 1.01
CA ASP A 216 -19.58 15.30 2.16
C ASP A 216 -18.04 15.33 2.11
N GLY A 217 -17.44 14.73 1.07
CA GLY A 217 -16.00 14.69 0.86
C GLY A 217 -15.29 13.53 1.56
N GLU A 218 -16.04 12.55 2.07
CA GLU A 218 -15.46 11.39 2.75
C GLU A 218 -15.04 10.31 1.76
N ILE A 219 -13.95 9.61 2.10
CA ILE A 219 -13.46 8.44 1.38
C ILE A 219 -13.49 7.26 2.35
N ALA A 220 -14.31 6.26 2.04
CA ALA A 220 -14.34 5.02 2.81
C ALA A 220 -13.07 4.20 2.55
N GLN A 221 -12.63 3.44 3.57
CA GLN A 221 -11.57 2.48 3.39
C GLN A 221 -11.96 1.43 2.33
N VAL A 222 -11.09 1.20 1.36
CA VAL A 222 -11.24 0.17 0.33
C VAL A 222 -10.33 -1.02 0.62
N GLU A 223 -10.77 -2.20 0.23
CA GLU A 223 -9.95 -3.41 0.26
C GLU A 223 -8.96 -3.44 -0.89
N MET A 224 -7.88 -4.20 -0.74
CA MET A 224 -6.96 -4.51 -1.82
C MET A 224 -7.61 -5.48 -2.81
N THR A 225 -7.48 -5.19 -4.10
CA THR A 225 -7.99 -6.07 -5.16
C THR A 225 -6.91 -6.42 -6.18
N SER A 226 -7.21 -7.39 -7.03
CA SER A 226 -6.44 -7.73 -8.23
C SER A 226 -6.90 -6.92 -9.45
N CYS A 227 -7.96 -6.11 -9.34
CA CYS A 227 -8.56 -5.39 -10.44
C CYS A 227 -7.73 -4.17 -10.89
N GLY A 228 -6.96 -3.54 -10.01
CA GLY A 228 -6.16 -2.38 -10.42
C GLY A 228 -7.01 -1.26 -11.01
N LEU A 229 -6.59 -0.75 -12.17
CA LEU A 229 -7.30 0.31 -12.91
C LEU A 229 -8.50 -0.18 -13.74
N ASN A 230 -8.88 -1.45 -13.64
CA ASN A 230 -10.09 -1.93 -14.32
C ASN A 230 -11.34 -1.29 -13.71
N SER A 231 -12.37 -1.05 -14.53
CA SER A 231 -13.64 -0.46 -14.08
C SER A 231 -14.57 -1.46 -13.38
N GLY A 232 -14.10 -2.67 -13.10
CA GLY A 232 -14.85 -3.76 -12.50
C GLY A 232 -14.01 -5.03 -12.31
N PRO A 233 -14.65 -6.17 -12.03
CA PRO A 233 -13.98 -7.47 -11.93
C PRO A 233 -13.18 -7.83 -13.18
N LEU A 234 -12.07 -8.54 -13.00
CA LEU A 234 -11.30 -9.14 -14.09
C LEU A 234 -12.17 -10.17 -14.83
N ALA A 235 -11.92 -10.39 -16.12
CA ALA A 235 -12.67 -11.39 -16.86
C ALA A 235 -12.29 -12.81 -16.41
N GLY A 236 -13.28 -13.71 -16.24
CA GLY A 236 -13.07 -15.13 -15.98
C GLY A 236 -12.54 -15.92 -17.19
N GLU A 237 -11.65 -15.30 -17.97
CA GLU A 237 -11.00 -15.85 -19.17
C GLU A 237 -9.60 -15.23 -19.33
N GLY A 238 -8.71 -15.91 -20.04
CA GLY A 238 -7.36 -15.41 -20.34
C GLY A 238 -6.33 -15.81 -19.29
N GLU A 239 -5.19 -15.12 -19.30
CA GLU A 239 -4.05 -15.41 -18.42
C GLU A 239 -3.74 -14.22 -17.50
N TYR A 240 -3.52 -14.51 -16.22
CA TYR A 240 -3.24 -13.52 -15.19
C TYR A 240 -1.97 -13.89 -14.43
N PRO A 241 -1.00 -12.97 -14.26
CA PRO A 241 0.19 -13.23 -13.45
C PRO A 241 -0.19 -13.53 -12.00
N ALA A 242 0.44 -14.53 -11.37
CA ALA A 242 0.19 -14.82 -9.96
C ALA A 242 0.53 -13.62 -9.06
N ALA A 243 1.46 -12.77 -9.50
CA ALA A 243 1.88 -11.56 -8.81
C ALA A 243 0.78 -10.50 -8.63
N ILE A 244 -0.42 -10.65 -9.21
CA ILE A 244 -1.56 -9.75 -8.95
C ILE A 244 -2.39 -10.16 -7.72
N ALA A 245 -2.03 -11.25 -7.02
CA ALA A 245 -2.68 -11.67 -5.79
C ALA A 245 -2.77 -10.51 -4.79
N CYS A 246 -3.99 -10.20 -4.37
CA CYS A 246 -4.27 -9.14 -3.39
C CYS A 246 -4.28 -9.66 -1.95
N ILE A 247 -4.36 -10.99 -1.80
CA ILE A 247 -4.21 -11.72 -0.53
C ILE A 247 -3.08 -12.73 -0.70
N LEU A 248 -2.13 -12.73 0.22
CA LEU A 248 -1.04 -13.69 0.27
C LEU A 248 -0.60 -13.90 1.72
N THR A 249 -1.08 -14.95 2.34
CA THR A 249 -0.87 -15.19 3.77
C THR A 249 -0.71 -16.67 4.11
N ASP A 250 0.07 -16.95 5.14
CA ASP A 250 0.12 -18.25 5.83
C ASP A 250 -0.50 -18.16 7.24
N GLY A 251 -1.24 -17.08 7.52
CA GLY A 251 -1.82 -16.75 8.82
C GLY A 251 -0.88 -15.97 9.75
N HIS A 252 0.40 -15.81 9.39
CA HIS A 252 1.42 -15.22 10.26
C HIS A 252 2.32 -14.22 9.53
N MET A 253 1.76 -13.48 8.56
CA MET A 253 2.56 -12.57 7.73
C MET A 253 3.23 -11.45 8.55
N PRO A 254 4.48 -11.09 8.23
CA PRO A 254 5.24 -10.12 9.00
C PRO A 254 4.83 -8.68 8.68
N HIS A 255 5.08 -7.80 9.66
CA HIS A 255 5.26 -6.37 9.40
C HIS A 255 6.75 -6.10 9.16
N LEU A 256 7.06 -5.49 8.02
CA LEU A 256 8.41 -5.32 7.50
C LEU A 256 8.91 -3.91 7.82
N GLY A 257 9.97 -3.84 8.61
CA GLY A 257 10.72 -2.61 8.83
C GLY A 257 12.00 -2.55 7.97
N ASN A 258 12.85 -1.56 8.25
CA ASN A 258 14.09 -1.30 7.51
C ASN A 258 15.22 -2.34 7.73
N THR A 259 14.88 -3.55 8.19
CA THR A 259 15.83 -4.65 8.41
C THR A 259 15.51 -5.81 7.47
N ILE A 260 16.52 -6.29 6.74
CA ILE A 260 16.39 -7.48 5.91
C ILE A 260 16.45 -8.71 6.82
N ARG A 261 15.36 -9.46 6.89
CA ARG A 261 15.32 -10.75 7.60
C ARG A 261 15.03 -11.87 6.61
N GLN A 262 15.61 -13.05 6.86
CA GLN A 262 15.27 -14.24 6.09
C GLN A 262 13.95 -14.80 6.59
N TYR A 263 12.88 -14.46 5.88
CA TYR A 263 11.56 -14.96 6.16
C TYR A 263 11.27 -16.24 5.38
N ARG A 264 10.60 -17.19 6.05
CA ARG A 264 9.98 -18.35 5.40
C ARG A 264 8.46 -18.13 5.31
N HIS A 265 8.05 -17.01 4.70
CA HIS A 265 6.66 -16.72 4.35
C HIS A 265 6.46 -16.74 2.83
N PRO A 266 5.21 -16.92 2.34
CA PRO A 266 4.92 -16.75 0.91
C PRO A 266 5.20 -15.30 0.47
N MET A 267 5.66 -15.11 -0.76
CA MET A 267 6.02 -13.78 -1.26
C MET A 267 5.85 -13.64 -2.75
N ILE A 268 5.46 -12.44 -3.19
CA ILE A 268 5.62 -12.02 -4.59
C ILE A 268 7.09 -11.67 -4.79
N THR A 269 7.72 -12.24 -5.81
CA THR A 269 9.13 -12.04 -6.15
C THR A 269 9.30 -12.10 -7.67
N HIS A 270 10.54 -11.89 -8.14
CA HIS A 270 10.88 -12.10 -9.54
C HIS A 270 12.22 -12.81 -9.71
N SER A 271 12.42 -13.37 -10.91
CA SER A 271 13.71 -13.76 -11.46
C SER A 271 13.68 -13.38 -12.94
N ASP A 272 14.67 -12.64 -13.40
CA ASP A 272 14.72 -12.09 -14.76
C ASP A 272 13.42 -11.33 -15.10
N ASN A 273 12.67 -11.80 -16.11
CA ASN A 273 11.39 -11.20 -16.52
C ASN A 273 10.16 -11.88 -15.88
N GLU A 274 10.35 -12.98 -15.14
CA GLU A 274 9.27 -13.73 -14.51
C GLU A 274 8.91 -13.12 -13.15
N ARG A 275 7.64 -12.77 -12.94
CA ARG A 275 7.10 -12.42 -11.61
C ARG A 275 6.20 -13.54 -11.13
N TYR A 276 6.46 -14.06 -9.95
CA TYR A 276 5.81 -15.25 -9.42
C TYR A 276 5.63 -15.16 -7.90
N ILE A 277 4.76 -16.02 -7.37
CA ILE A 277 4.66 -16.24 -5.93
C ILE A 277 5.61 -17.38 -5.56
N ALA A 278 6.57 -17.08 -4.70
CA ALA A 278 7.47 -18.06 -4.13
C ALA A 278 6.97 -18.55 -2.78
N ASN A 279 7.61 -19.60 -2.27
CA ASN A 279 7.46 -20.03 -0.89
C ASN A 279 6.04 -20.48 -0.49
N ILE A 280 5.23 -20.92 -1.45
CA ILE A 280 3.90 -21.48 -1.19
C ILE A 280 4.10 -22.81 -0.47
N ARG A 281 3.52 -22.91 0.73
CA ARG A 281 3.61 -24.06 1.65
C ARG A 281 2.21 -24.43 2.14
N LYS A 282 2.13 -25.55 2.85
CA LYS A 282 0.89 -25.94 3.53
C LYS A 282 0.27 -24.73 4.26
N ASN A 283 -1.04 -24.54 4.09
CA ASN A 283 -1.85 -23.43 4.63
C ASN A 283 -1.53 -22.05 4.02
N THR A 284 -0.79 -21.97 2.91
CA THR A 284 -0.67 -20.70 2.17
C THR A 284 -1.98 -20.44 1.44
N LEU A 285 -2.60 -19.31 1.73
CA LEU A 285 -3.79 -18.77 1.07
C LEU A 285 -3.36 -17.67 0.09
N ILE A 286 -3.76 -17.82 -1.17
CA ILE A 286 -3.52 -16.86 -2.25
C ILE A 286 -4.89 -16.41 -2.78
N GLY A 287 -5.24 -15.14 -2.60
CA GLY A 287 -6.55 -14.63 -3.03
C GLY A 287 -6.45 -13.59 -4.14
N TYR A 288 -7.45 -13.65 -5.02
CA TYR A 288 -7.62 -12.76 -6.16
C TYR A 288 -9.06 -12.23 -6.16
N LYS A 289 -9.20 -10.91 -6.13
CA LYS A 289 -10.48 -10.19 -6.08
C LYS A 289 -10.56 -9.23 -7.27
N TYR A 290 -11.58 -9.23 -8.11
CA TYR A 290 -12.61 -10.23 -8.32
C TYR A 290 -12.55 -10.71 -9.78
N PHE A 291 -13.12 -11.88 -10.06
CA PHE A 291 -13.33 -12.37 -11.41
C PHE A 291 -14.82 -12.44 -11.74
N ASN A 292 -15.19 -12.05 -12.96
CA ASN A 292 -16.52 -12.29 -13.52
C ASN A 292 -16.54 -13.61 -14.30
N MET A 293 -17.16 -14.64 -13.72
CA MET A 293 -17.19 -16.01 -14.20
C MET A 293 -18.44 -16.31 -15.04
N TYR A 294 -18.30 -17.16 -16.08
CA TYR A 294 -19.33 -17.39 -17.10
C TYR A 294 -19.93 -18.81 -17.11
N GLY A 295 -19.64 -19.63 -16.09
CA GLY A 295 -20.09 -21.02 -15.96
C GLY A 295 -18.91 -21.99 -15.86
N LYS A 296 -19.01 -23.12 -16.58
CA LYS A 296 -17.95 -24.12 -16.64
C LYS A 296 -16.67 -23.54 -17.23
N THR A 297 -15.61 -23.55 -16.44
CA THR A 297 -14.32 -22.97 -16.80
C THR A 297 -13.21 -23.91 -16.36
N GLU A 298 -12.32 -24.24 -17.29
CA GLU A 298 -11.06 -24.90 -16.94
C GLU A 298 -10.12 -23.85 -16.36
N VAL A 299 -9.65 -24.10 -15.13
CA VAL A 299 -8.66 -23.27 -14.45
C VAL A 299 -7.34 -24.00 -14.44
N THR A 300 -6.30 -23.39 -15.00
CA THR A 300 -4.94 -23.92 -15.00
C THR A 300 -4.04 -23.02 -14.15
N VAL A 301 -3.26 -23.63 -13.26
CA VAL A 301 -2.18 -22.94 -12.54
C VAL A 301 -0.83 -23.44 -13.05
N PHE A 302 0.11 -22.52 -13.24
CA PHE A 302 1.47 -22.86 -13.66
C PHE A 302 2.39 -22.84 -12.46
N THR A 303 2.91 -24.00 -12.10
CA THR A 303 3.71 -24.17 -10.87
C THR A 303 5.02 -24.89 -11.14
N ARG A 304 5.99 -24.70 -10.26
CA ARG A 304 7.23 -25.47 -10.19
C ARG A 304 7.63 -25.68 -8.74
N GLY A 305 8.63 -26.53 -8.50
CA GLY A 305 9.19 -26.78 -7.18
C GLY A 305 9.14 -28.24 -6.77
N ARG A 306 9.39 -28.49 -5.48
CA ARG A 306 9.45 -29.86 -4.93
C ARG A 306 8.12 -30.33 -4.33
N GLY A 307 7.13 -29.45 -4.26
CA GLY A 307 5.87 -29.73 -3.62
C GLY A 307 5.06 -30.84 -4.28
N ARG A 308 4.36 -31.60 -3.45
CA ARG A 308 3.35 -32.58 -3.84
C ARG A 308 2.15 -32.42 -2.92
N GLY A 309 0.98 -32.19 -3.50
CA GLY A 309 -0.23 -31.91 -2.74
C GLY A 309 -1.38 -31.49 -3.64
N ILE A 310 -2.40 -30.89 -3.03
CA ILE A 310 -3.58 -30.35 -3.70
C ILE A 310 -3.57 -28.84 -3.51
N LEU A 311 -3.87 -28.11 -4.59
CA LEU A 311 -4.22 -26.70 -4.52
C LEU A 311 -5.75 -26.60 -4.66
N TYR A 312 -6.43 -26.29 -3.56
CA TYR A 312 -7.86 -26.09 -3.53
C TYR A 312 -8.21 -24.72 -4.09
N ILE A 313 -9.28 -24.64 -4.89
CA ILE A 313 -9.88 -23.38 -5.33
C ILE A 313 -11.12 -23.14 -4.46
N LEU A 314 -11.18 -21.99 -3.81
CA LEU A 314 -12.28 -21.58 -2.94
C LEU A 314 -12.92 -20.27 -3.39
N THR A 315 -14.20 -20.10 -3.08
CA THR A 315 -15.00 -18.87 -3.29
C THR A 315 -15.06 -18.00 -2.03
N ASP A 316 -15.75 -16.85 -2.12
CA ASP A 316 -15.96 -15.88 -1.04
C ASP A 316 -16.52 -16.47 0.26
N ASP A 317 -17.38 -17.48 0.15
CA ASP A 317 -18.00 -18.20 1.25
C ASP A 317 -17.18 -19.42 1.72
N LYS A 318 -15.94 -19.54 1.22
CA LYS A 318 -14.98 -20.61 1.53
C LYS A 318 -15.42 -22.01 1.07
N GLN A 319 -16.33 -22.11 0.12
CA GLN A 319 -16.65 -23.39 -0.51
C GLN A 319 -15.52 -23.82 -1.44
N ILE A 320 -15.13 -25.10 -1.37
CA ILE A 320 -14.19 -25.70 -2.33
C ILE A 320 -14.95 -25.97 -3.62
N VAL A 321 -14.49 -25.39 -4.72
CA VAL A 321 -15.14 -25.46 -6.04
C VAL A 321 -14.26 -26.15 -7.08
N GLY A 322 -13.00 -26.40 -6.75
CA GLY A 322 -12.06 -27.11 -7.61
C GLY A 322 -10.85 -27.62 -6.83
N GLU A 323 -10.23 -28.67 -7.35
CA GLU A 323 -9.04 -29.30 -6.79
C GLU A 323 -8.01 -29.51 -7.90
N ILE A 324 -6.81 -28.97 -7.72
CA ILE A 324 -5.70 -29.14 -8.67
C ILE A 324 -4.62 -30.00 -8.02
N GLN A 325 -4.38 -31.20 -8.57
CA GLN A 325 -3.30 -32.07 -8.13
C GLN A 325 -1.95 -31.51 -8.60
N ILE A 326 -1.09 -31.15 -7.64
CA ILE A 326 0.25 -30.63 -7.90
C ILE A 326 1.30 -31.73 -7.72
N ASN A 327 2.23 -31.79 -8.65
CA ASN A 327 3.38 -32.70 -8.63
C ASN A 327 4.69 -31.91 -8.67
N PRO A 328 5.81 -32.50 -8.19
CA PRO A 328 7.11 -31.87 -8.28
C PRO A 328 7.52 -31.65 -9.75
N ALA A 329 8.00 -30.46 -10.06
CA ALA A 329 8.46 -30.07 -11.40
C ALA A 329 9.67 -29.13 -11.29
N LYS A 330 10.63 -29.28 -12.21
CA LYS A 330 11.79 -28.38 -12.30
C LYS A 330 11.44 -27.10 -13.06
N GLU A 331 10.73 -27.25 -14.17
CA GLU A 331 10.22 -26.17 -15.01
C GLU A 331 8.77 -25.83 -14.64
N TRP A 332 8.25 -24.73 -15.19
CA TRP A 332 6.86 -24.35 -15.05
C TRP A 332 5.93 -25.35 -15.76
N GLU A 333 5.12 -26.06 -14.99
CA GLU A 333 4.14 -27.03 -15.49
C GLU A 333 2.70 -26.57 -15.20
N GLY A 334 1.81 -26.79 -16.16
CA GLY A 334 0.40 -26.44 -16.05
C GLY A 334 -0.42 -27.59 -15.45
N TYR A 335 -1.16 -27.30 -14.37
CA TYR A 335 -2.08 -28.25 -13.75
C TYR A 335 -3.49 -27.65 -13.75
N SER A 336 -4.48 -28.43 -14.19
CA SER A 336 -5.84 -27.95 -14.45
C SER A 336 -6.90 -28.64 -13.59
N THR A 337 -8.01 -27.95 -13.39
CA THR A 337 -9.28 -28.50 -12.89
C THR A 337 -10.45 -27.79 -13.54
N LEU A 338 -11.65 -28.36 -13.46
CA LEU A 338 -12.87 -27.73 -13.95
C LEU A 338 -13.67 -27.18 -12.77
N ILE A 339 -14.08 -25.92 -12.86
CA ILE A 339 -15.01 -25.28 -11.91
C ILE A 339 -16.28 -24.85 -12.66
N ASP A 340 -17.41 -24.69 -11.96
CA ASP A 340 -18.66 -24.18 -12.55
C ASP A 340 -19.20 -23.03 -11.69
N LEU A 341 -18.81 -21.80 -12.05
CA LEU A 341 -19.17 -20.58 -11.32
C LEU A 341 -19.76 -19.54 -12.28
N LYS A 342 -20.78 -18.81 -11.83
CA LYS A 342 -21.38 -17.70 -12.57
C LYS A 342 -21.41 -16.44 -11.71
N GLY A 343 -21.15 -15.29 -12.34
CA GLY A 343 -21.17 -13.99 -11.68
C GLY A 343 -19.81 -13.58 -11.12
N THR A 344 -19.81 -12.59 -10.24
CA THR A 344 -18.59 -12.03 -9.65
C THR A 344 -18.20 -12.81 -8.40
N HIS A 345 -16.96 -13.31 -8.35
CA HIS A 345 -16.41 -14.08 -7.23
C HIS A 345 -14.98 -13.66 -6.94
N ALA A 346 -14.58 -13.67 -5.67
CA ALA A 346 -13.17 -13.81 -5.34
C ALA A 346 -12.79 -15.27 -5.45
N LEU A 347 -11.57 -15.52 -5.93
CA LEU A 347 -11.00 -16.86 -6.01
C LEU A 347 -9.80 -16.95 -5.10
N TYR A 348 -9.82 -17.94 -4.22
CA TYR A 348 -8.74 -18.26 -3.31
C TYR A 348 -8.11 -19.59 -3.69
N PHE A 349 -6.80 -19.68 -3.55
CA PHE A 349 -6.03 -20.89 -3.77
C PHE A 349 -5.34 -21.25 -2.46
N GLU A 350 -5.67 -22.41 -1.90
CA GLU A 350 -5.06 -22.91 -0.66
C GLU A 350 -4.29 -24.19 -0.92
N TYR A 351 -3.00 -24.20 -0.57
CA TYR A 351 -2.14 -25.35 -0.80
C TYR A 351 -2.13 -26.28 0.42
N GLU A 352 -2.51 -27.54 0.23
CA GLU A 352 -2.39 -28.63 1.20
C GLU A 352 -1.43 -29.68 0.64
N GLY A 353 -0.23 -29.77 1.20
CA GLY A 353 0.79 -30.66 0.67
C GLY A 353 2.10 -30.63 1.44
N ARG A 354 3.08 -31.37 0.92
CA ARG A 354 4.46 -31.34 1.43
C ARG A 354 5.31 -30.39 0.60
N ASP A 355 6.44 -29.99 1.17
CA ASP A 355 7.44 -29.12 0.51
C ASP A 355 6.86 -27.79 0.00
N THR A 356 7.62 -27.10 -0.86
CA THR A 356 7.28 -25.78 -1.38
C THR A 356 7.01 -25.83 -2.87
N ILE A 357 6.03 -25.06 -3.31
CA ILE A 357 5.79 -24.73 -4.72
C ILE A 357 5.98 -23.23 -4.96
N GLU A 358 6.16 -22.89 -6.22
CA GLU A 358 6.09 -21.54 -6.75
C GLU A 358 4.98 -21.48 -7.79
N MET A 359 4.38 -20.32 -8.01
CA MET A 359 3.25 -20.15 -8.93
C MET A 359 3.48 -18.92 -9.82
N LEU A 360 3.47 -19.13 -11.13
CA LEU A 360 3.76 -18.09 -12.13
C LEU A 360 2.51 -17.33 -12.57
N LYS A 361 1.44 -18.06 -12.91
CA LYS A 361 0.21 -17.50 -13.49
C LYS A 361 -0.98 -18.42 -13.33
N ILE A 362 -2.17 -17.84 -13.49
CA ILE A 362 -3.46 -18.52 -13.61
C ILE A 362 -3.96 -18.32 -15.03
N LYS A 363 -4.56 -19.37 -15.60
CA LYS A 363 -5.28 -19.31 -16.87
C LYS A 363 -6.72 -19.78 -16.68
N PHE A 364 -7.65 -19.02 -17.24
CA PHE A 364 -9.06 -19.36 -17.31
C PHE A 364 -9.47 -19.63 -18.76
N ASN A 365 -10.06 -20.79 -19.00
CA ASN A 365 -10.56 -21.21 -20.30
C ASN A 365 -12.05 -21.60 -20.17
N PRO A 366 -12.98 -20.63 -20.30
CA PRO A 366 -14.40 -20.92 -20.20
C PRO A 366 -14.83 -21.84 -21.33
N GLN A 367 -15.63 -22.86 -21.01
CA GLN A 367 -16.28 -23.67 -22.02
C GLN A 367 -17.29 -22.77 -22.72
N LYS A 368 -17.07 -22.52 -24.01
CA LYS A 368 -18.06 -21.82 -24.84
C LYS A 368 -19.38 -22.59 -24.72
N LEU A 369 -20.42 -21.94 -24.20
CA LEU A 369 -21.78 -22.41 -24.38
C LEU A 369 -21.94 -22.58 -25.89
N SER A 370 -22.17 -23.82 -26.34
CA SER A 370 -22.66 -24.03 -27.69
C SER A 370 -23.92 -23.19 -27.80
N SER A 371 -23.89 -22.18 -28.65
CA SER A 371 -25.11 -21.53 -29.11
C SER A 371 -25.94 -22.64 -29.74
N GLN A 372 -26.90 -23.17 -28.97
CA GLN A 372 -28.01 -23.90 -29.57
C GLN A 372 -28.74 -22.87 -30.42
N THR A 373 -28.52 -23.03 -31.72
CA THR A 373 -29.16 -22.36 -32.86
C THR A 373 -30.66 -22.30 -32.74
#